data_AF-A0A7X7R6V8-F1
#
_entry.id   AF-A0A7X7R6V8-F1
#
_cell.length_a   1.000
_cell.length_b   1.000
_cell.length_c   1.000
_cell.angle_alpha   90.00
_cell.angle_beta   90.00
_cell.angle_gamma   90.00
#
_symmetry.space_group_name_H-M   'P 1'
#
loop_
_entity.id
_entity.type
_entity.pdbx_description
1 polymer ?
#
loop_
_entity_poly.entity_id
_entity_poly.type
_entity_poly.pdbx_seq_one_letter_code
_entity_poly.pdbx_strand_id
1 'polypeptide(L)'
;MLYQVMVSELKNGYENGDIVFQTTNKKEAIQYLHRFAKIKEPEDYRIGVHYQAYVIEKDSHGDVIDQRWIPNAIQPQRLVRNEYGRIIDFAAAVILMDDDLREDIHQKLAPCSDQRFFNAYAKAHAQRFNEIWESAKAHPVM
;
A
#
# COMPACT_ATOMS: atom_id res chain seq x y z
N MET A 1 6.57 -7.56 -30.86
CA MET A 1 6.50 -6.67 -29.68
C MET A 1 6.41 -7.54 -28.45
N LEU A 2 7.19 -7.21 -27.43
CA LEU A 2 7.27 -7.95 -26.17
C LEU A 2 6.82 -7.03 -25.04
N TYR A 3 6.00 -7.55 -24.13
CA TYR A 3 5.56 -6.86 -22.94
C TYR A 3 6.14 -7.57 -21.72
N GLN A 4 6.75 -6.81 -20.82
CA GLN A 4 7.32 -7.33 -19.58
C GLN A 4 6.65 -6.62 -18.40
N VAL A 5 6.30 -7.37 -17.36
CA VAL A 5 5.83 -6.80 -16.09
C VAL A 5 7.01 -6.80 -15.14
N MET A 6 7.43 -5.60 -14.73
CA MET A 6 8.46 -5.39 -13.74
C MET A 6 7.81 -4.98 -12.42
N VAL A 7 8.23 -5.60 -11.33
CA VAL A 7 7.80 -5.23 -9.98
C VAL A 7 9.04 -4.81 -9.21
N SER A 8 8.98 -3.60 -8.64
CA SER A 8 10.06 -3.01 -7.89
C SER A 8 9.71 -2.88 -6.41
N GLU A 9 10.58 -3.39 -5.55
CA GLU A 9 10.57 -3.08 -4.12
C GLU A 9 11.28 -1.73 -3.91
N LEU A 10 10.55 -0.77 -3.35
CA LEU A 10 11.09 0.49 -2.88
C LEU A 10 11.35 0.38 -1.37
N LYS A 11 12.63 0.35 -1.01
CA LYS A 11 13.06 0.35 0.39
C LYS A 11 14.09 1.46 0.58
N ASN A 12 13.79 2.45 1.43
CA ASN A 12 14.69 3.54 1.79
C ASN A 12 15.32 4.27 0.58
N GLY A 13 14.57 4.44 -0.51
CA GLY A 13 15.05 5.11 -1.74
C GLY A 13 15.84 4.22 -2.70
N TYR A 14 16.01 2.92 -2.42
CA TYR A 14 16.56 1.95 -3.37
C TYR A 14 15.42 1.21 -4.07
N GLU A 15 15.51 1.14 -5.40
CA GLU A 15 14.60 0.38 -6.26
C GLU A 15 15.30 -0.93 -6.67
N ASN A 16 14.73 -2.06 -6.26
CA ASN A 16 15.14 -3.36 -6.79
C ASN A 16 13.98 -3.95 -7.60
N GLY A 17 14.14 -4.01 -8.92
CA GLY A 17 13.10 -4.39 -9.87
C GLY A 17 13.35 -5.75 -10.50
N ASP A 18 12.40 -6.67 -10.34
CA ASP A 18 12.42 -7.98 -10.96
C ASP A 18 11.37 -8.07 -12.08
N ILE A 19 11.74 -8.68 -13.21
CA ILE A 19 10.76 -9.03 -14.26
C ILE A 19 10.04 -10.30 -13.82
N VAL A 20 8.76 -10.16 -13.50
CA VAL A 20 7.94 -11.25 -12.95
C VAL A 20 7.06 -11.93 -14.01
N PHE A 21 6.86 -11.29 -15.16
CA PHE A 21 6.04 -11.83 -16.24
C PHE A 21 6.43 -11.26 -17.61
N GLN A 22 6.27 -12.05 -18.66
CA GLN A 22 6.52 -11.64 -20.04
C GLN A 22 5.45 -12.24 -20.97
N THR A 23 4.99 -11.48 -21.96
CA THR A 23 4.02 -11.94 -22.96
C THR A 23 4.15 -11.09 -24.23
N THR A 24 3.65 -11.59 -25.35
CA THR A 24 3.48 -10.79 -26.58
C THR A 24 2.12 -10.09 -26.65
N ASN A 25 1.25 -10.32 -25.64
CA ASN A 25 -0.10 -9.77 -25.55
C ASN A 25 -0.23 -8.73 -24.44
N LYS A 26 -0.42 -7.45 -24.81
CA LYS A 26 -0.57 -6.33 -23.86
C LYS A 26 -1.67 -6.56 -22.82
N LYS A 27 -2.80 -7.14 -23.23
CA LYS A 27 -3.95 -7.38 -22.34
C LYS A 27 -3.62 -8.40 -21.27
N GLU A 28 -2.86 -9.43 -21.60
CA GLU A 28 -2.39 -10.44 -20.64
C GLU A 28 -1.40 -9.84 -19.64
N ALA A 29 -0.47 -8.99 -20.10
CA ALA A 29 0.47 -8.31 -19.20
C ALA A 29 -0.27 -7.46 -18.15
N ILE A 30 -1.27 -6.69 -18.58
CA ILE A 30 -2.11 -5.86 -17.71
C ILE A 30 -2.95 -6.74 -16.76
N GLN A 31 -3.55 -7.83 -17.25
CA GLN A 31 -4.34 -8.76 -16.42
C GLN A 31 -3.48 -9.48 -15.38
N TYR A 32 -2.26 -9.91 -15.76
CA TYR A 32 -1.30 -10.51 -14.83
C TYR A 32 -0.98 -9.54 -13.72
N LEU A 33 -0.67 -8.28 -14.05
CA LEU A 33 -0.37 -7.26 -13.06
C LEU A 33 -1.51 -7.04 -12.07
N HIS A 34 -2.74 -6.88 -12.57
CA HIS A 34 -3.93 -6.74 -11.70
C HIS A 34 -4.15 -7.96 -10.79
N ARG A 35 -3.79 -9.16 -11.25
CA ARG A 35 -3.87 -10.39 -10.45
C ARG A 35 -2.74 -10.47 -9.44
N PHE A 36 -1.50 -10.18 -9.83
CA PHE A 36 -0.32 -10.17 -8.96
C PHE A 36 -0.54 -9.27 -7.74
N ALA A 37 -1.11 -8.09 -7.96
CA ALA A 37 -1.47 -7.16 -6.91
C ALA A 37 -2.51 -7.67 -5.91
N LYS A 38 -3.38 -8.59 -6.34
CA LYS A 38 -4.39 -9.23 -5.48
C LYS A 38 -3.84 -10.46 -4.73
N ILE A 39 -2.76 -11.07 -5.24
CA ILE A 39 -2.19 -12.33 -4.72
C ILE A 39 -1.13 -12.09 -3.63
N LYS A 40 -0.43 -10.95 -3.63
CA LYS A 40 0.45 -10.57 -2.51
C LYS A 40 -0.43 -10.35 -1.27
N GLU A 41 -0.61 -11.40 -0.48
CA GLU A 41 -1.40 -11.40 0.76
C GLU A 41 -0.82 -10.40 1.79
N PRO A 42 -1.63 -9.90 2.75
CA PRO A 42 -1.19 -8.95 3.77
C PRO A 42 0.01 -9.43 4.61
N GLU A 43 0.25 -10.74 4.65
CA GLU A 43 1.29 -11.39 5.47
C GLU A 43 2.71 -11.17 4.94
N ASP A 44 2.86 -11.03 3.61
CA ASP A 44 4.14 -10.73 2.94
C ASP A 44 4.42 -9.22 2.84
N TYR A 45 3.44 -8.38 3.19
CA TYR A 45 3.58 -6.94 3.14
C TYR A 45 4.42 -6.45 4.32
N ARG A 46 5.73 -6.34 4.09
CA ARG A 46 6.65 -5.72 5.04
C ARG A 46 6.27 -4.25 5.24
N ILE A 47 5.91 -3.90 6.46
CA ILE A 47 5.62 -2.51 6.88
C ILE A 47 6.77 -1.59 6.40
N GLY A 48 6.44 -0.57 5.62
CA GLY A 48 7.40 0.39 5.07
C GLY A 48 8.09 0.02 3.75
N VAL A 49 7.70 -1.09 3.11
CA VAL A 49 8.10 -1.41 1.73
C VAL A 49 6.99 -0.99 0.78
N HIS A 50 7.29 -0.08 -0.16
CA HIS A 50 6.37 0.24 -1.23
C HIS A 50 6.70 -0.61 -2.44
N TYR A 51 5.69 -1.12 -3.13
CA TYR A 51 5.92 -1.81 -4.40
C TYR A 51 5.43 -0.92 -5.53
N GLN A 52 6.25 -0.81 -6.57
CA GLN A 52 5.85 -0.23 -7.85
C GLN A 52 5.81 -1.33 -8.89
N ALA A 53 4.96 -1.17 -9.89
CA ALA A 53 4.94 -2.09 -10.99
C ALA A 53 4.68 -1.38 -12.31
N TYR A 54 5.35 -1.88 -13.34
CA TYR A 54 5.40 -1.28 -14.66
C TYR A 54 5.09 -2.35 -15.70
N VAL A 55 4.36 -1.96 -16.75
CA VAL A 55 4.36 -2.70 -18.00
C VAL A 55 5.36 -2.01 -18.92
N ILE A 56 6.41 -2.75 -19.27
CA ILE A 56 7.46 -2.34 -20.20
C ILE A 56 7.11 -2.93 -21.56
N GLU A 57 6.90 -2.08 -22.54
CA GLU A 57 6.69 -2.43 -23.94
C GLU A 57 8.04 -2.34 -24.66
N LYS A 58 8.41 -3.42 -25.36
CA LYS A 58 9.64 -3.54 -26.14
C LYS A 58 9.34 -3.87 -27.60
N ASP A 59 10.16 -3.30 -28.49
CA ASP A 59 10.08 -3.57 -29.91
C ASP A 59 10.66 -4.97 -30.27
N SER A 60 10.88 -5.23 -31.57
CA SER A 60 11.48 -6.49 -32.04
C SER A 60 12.99 -6.61 -31.79
N HIS A 61 13.69 -5.49 -31.56
CA HIS A 61 15.12 -5.45 -31.27
C HIS A 61 15.40 -5.54 -29.76
N GLY A 62 14.36 -5.39 -28.94
CA GLY A 62 14.43 -5.44 -27.48
C GLY A 62 14.53 -4.07 -26.83
N ASP A 63 14.44 -3.00 -27.62
CA ASP A 63 14.49 -1.62 -27.14
C ASP A 63 13.16 -1.25 -26.47
N VAL A 64 13.24 -0.53 -25.34
CA VAL A 64 12.06 -0.08 -24.60
C VAL A 64 11.39 1.05 -25.38
N ILE A 65 10.12 0.84 -25.74
CA ILE A 65 9.31 1.80 -26.50
C ILE A 65 8.25 2.51 -25.65
N ASP A 66 7.76 1.88 -24.58
CA ASP A 66 6.92 2.52 -23.57
C ASP A 66 7.19 1.86 -22.21
N GLN A 67 7.26 2.67 -21.15
CA GLN A 67 7.29 2.18 -19.77
C GLN A 67 6.15 2.86 -19.03
N ARG A 68 5.01 2.17 -18.97
CA ARG A 68 3.82 2.75 -18.34
C ARG A 68 3.79 2.36 -16.87
N TRP A 69 3.98 3.36 -16.01
CA TRP A 69 3.55 3.27 -14.63
C TRP A 69 2.03 3.11 -14.61
N ILE A 70 1.54 2.10 -13.91
CA ILE A 70 0.09 1.90 -13.73
C ILE A 70 -0.26 2.37 -12.32
N PRO A 71 -0.89 3.56 -12.17
CA PRO A 71 -1.35 4.05 -10.88
C PRO A 71 -2.22 3.00 -10.20
N ASN A 72 -2.00 2.76 -8.90
CA ASN A 72 -2.82 1.87 -8.08
C ASN A 72 -2.85 0.39 -8.53
N ALA A 73 -1.99 -0.03 -9.47
CA ALA A 73 -1.85 -1.45 -9.78
C ALA A 73 -1.43 -2.23 -8.54
N ILE A 74 -0.53 -1.65 -7.73
CA ILE A 74 -0.29 -2.08 -6.37
C ILE A 74 -0.65 -0.87 -5.52
N GLN A 75 -1.87 -0.80 -4.99
CA GLN A 75 -2.03 0.06 -3.81
C GLN A 75 -1.24 -0.66 -2.72
N PRO A 76 -0.14 -0.10 -2.20
CA PRO A 76 0.36 -0.56 -0.93
C PRO A 76 -0.83 -0.44 0.01
N GLN A 77 -1.41 -1.57 0.43
CA GLN A 77 -2.31 -1.55 1.57
C GLN A 77 -1.53 -0.78 2.63
N ARG A 78 -2.06 0.36 3.07
CA ARG A 78 -1.40 1.20 4.07
C ARG A 78 -1.52 0.45 5.38
N LEU A 79 -0.68 -0.56 5.58
CA LEU A 79 -0.81 -1.46 6.72
C LEU A 79 -0.09 -0.87 7.92
N VAL A 80 -0.81 -0.80 9.05
CA VAL A 80 -0.27 -0.42 10.35
C VAL A 80 -0.50 -1.54 11.35
N ARG A 81 0.30 -1.56 12.41
CA ARG A 81 0.18 -2.53 13.49
C ARG A 81 -0.40 -1.87 14.73
N ASN A 82 -1.44 -2.45 15.32
CA ASN A 82 -1.92 -1.99 16.62
C ASN A 82 -1.07 -2.54 17.78
N GLU A 83 -1.33 -2.12 19.02
CA GLU A 83 -0.54 -2.53 20.19
C GLU A 83 -0.56 -4.05 20.46
N TYR A 84 -1.60 -4.74 19.98
CA TYR A 84 -1.77 -6.19 20.08
C TYR A 84 -1.14 -6.96 18.93
N GLY A 85 -0.41 -6.27 18.05
CA GLY A 85 0.26 -6.88 16.91
C GLY A 85 -0.66 -7.18 15.72
N ARG A 86 -1.92 -6.78 15.73
CA ARG A 86 -2.84 -6.97 14.60
C ARG A 86 -2.48 -6.03 13.45
N ILE A 87 -2.57 -6.56 12.23
CA ILE A 87 -2.38 -5.79 11.00
C ILE A 87 -3.70 -5.14 10.62
N ILE A 88 -3.68 -3.83 10.42
CA ILE A 88 -4.84 -2.98 10.17
C ILE A 88 -4.65 -2.32 8.81
N ASP A 89 -5.66 -2.40 7.94
CA ASP A 89 -5.74 -1.52 6.77
C ASP A 89 -6.03 -0.10 7.24
N PHE A 90 -5.03 0.77 7.15
CA PHE A 90 -5.13 2.17 7.58
C PHE A 90 -6.16 2.95 6.77
N ALA A 91 -6.36 2.64 5.48
CA ALA A 91 -7.38 3.32 4.69
C ALA A 91 -8.78 2.97 5.18
N ALA A 92 -9.03 1.69 5.50
CA ALA A 92 -10.27 1.26 6.14
C ALA A 92 -10.43 1.88 7.54
N ALA A 93 -9.36 1.94 8.32
CA ALA A 93 -9.37 2.57 9.65
C ALA A 93 -9.72 4.07 9.55
N VAL A 94 -9.15 4.82 8.61
CA VAL A 94 -9.44 6.25 8.41
C VAL A 94 -10.94 6.53 8.18
N ILE A 95 -11.68 5.60 7.56
CA ILE A 95 -13.13 5.71 7.36
C ILE A 95 -13.90 5.65 8.70
N LEU A 96 -13.35 4.95 9.69
CA LEU A 96 -13.94 4.80 11.03
C LEU A 96 -13.49 5.89 12.01
N MET A 97 -12.71 6.88 11.57
CA MET A 97 -12.24 7.97 12.41
C MET A 97 -13.30 9.07 12.53
N ASP A 98 -13.38 9.70 13.70
CA ASP A 98 -14.03 10.99 13.89
C ASP A 98 -13.30 12.04 13.05
N ASP A 99 -14.03 12.72 12.17
CA ASP A 99 -13.46 13.66 11.20
C ASP A 99 -12.73 14.83 11.89
N ASP A 100 -13.31 15.39 12.95
CA ASP A 100 -12.74 16.51 13.69
C ASP A 100 -11.42 16.11 14.38
N LEU A 101 -11.42 14.96 15.07
CA LEU A 101 -10.22 14.47 15.74
C LEU A 101 -9.14 14.08 14.74
N ARG A 102 -9.52 13.48 13.61
CA ARG A 102 -8.59 13.13 12.53
C ARG A 102 -7.88 14.37 11.98
N GLU A 103 -8.65 15.42 11.69
CA GLU A 103 -8.12 16.67 11.13
C GLU A 103 -7.21 17.39 12.12
N ASP A 104 -7.60 17.51 13.39
CA ASP A 104 -6.77 18.13 14.43
C ASP A 104 -5.40 17.43 14.59
N ILE A 105 -5.38 16.11 14.56
CA ILE A 105 -4.15 15.32 14.62
C ILE A 105 -3.33 15.49 13.35
N HIS A 106 -3.98 15.53 12.19
CA HIS A 106 -3.31 15.74 10.91
C HIS A 106 -2.58 17.07 10.89
N GLN A 107 -3.25 18.15 11.30
CA GLN A 107 -2.65 19.49 11.37
C GLN A 107 -1.46 19.55 12.33
N LYS A 108 -1.51 18.81 13.44
CA LYS A 108 -0.43 18.79 14.44
C LYS A 108 0.77 17.93 14.06
N LEU A 109 0.55 16.83 13.34
CA LEU A 109 1.58 15.83 13.09
C LEU A 109 2.10 15.80 11.65
N ALA A 110 1.40 16.39 10.68
CA ALA A 110 1.85 16.37 9.29
C ALA A 110 3.15 17.18 9.09
N PRO A 111 4.10 16.68 8.28
CA PRO A 111 4.12 15.35 7.67
C PRO A 111 4.50 14.23 8.68
N CYS A 112 3.77 13.11 8.68
CA CYS A 112 4.09 11.94 9.50
C CYS A 112 3.80 10.62 8.76
N SER A 113 4.29 9.51 9.31
CA SER A 113 3.97 8.16 8.84
C SER A 113 2.61 7.68 9.35
N ASP A 114 1.99 6.76 8.60
CA ASP A 114 0.69 6.16 8.95
C ASP A 114 0.70 5.53 10.32
N GLN A 115 1.77 4.82 10.67
CA GLN A 115 1.90 4.19 11.99
C GLN A 115 1.92 5.24 13.11
N ARG A 116 2.63 6.36 12.92
CA ARG A 116 2.67 7.45 13.90
C ARG A 116 1.32 8.13 14.01
N PHE A 117 0.64 8.36 12.89
CA PHE A 117 -0.70 8.92 12.85
C PHE A 117 -1.71 8.01 13.56
N PHE A 118 -1.74 6.72 13.21
CA PHE A 118 -2.62 5.71 13.80
C PHE A 118 -2.48 5.65 15.32
N ASN A 119 -1.25 5.59 15.83
CA ASN A 119 -1.00 5.55 17.27
C ASN A 119 -1.45 6.83 17.98
N ALA A 120 -1.22 7.99 17.37
CA ALA A 120 -1.67 9.27 17.93
C ALA A 120 -3.20 9.37 17.95
N TYR A 121 -3.85 8.95 16.87
CA TYR A 121 -5.31 8.90 16.77
C TYR A 121 -5.92 7.97 17.83
N ALA A 122 -5.43 6.73 17.94
CA ALA A 122 -5.93 5.77 18.92
C ALA A 122 -5.85 6.32 20.36
N LYS A 123 -4.73 6.98 20.71
CA LYS A 123 -4.55 7.62 22.02
C LYS A 123 -5.52 8.79 22.23
N ALA A 124 -5.68 9.65 21.24
CA ALA A 124 -6.56 10.81 21.33
C ALA A 124 -8.05 10.41 21.38
N HIS A 125 -8.44 9.36 20.64
CA HIS A 125 -9.80 8.82 20.67
C HIS A 125 -10.14 8.32 22.06
N ALA A 126 -9.25 7.53 22.67
CA ALA A 126 -9.42 7.05 24.03
C ALA A 126 -9.56 8.19 25.05
N GLN A 127 -8.82 9.28 24.88
CA GLN A 127 -8.92 10.46 25.75
C GLN A 127 -10.21 11.25 25.55
N ARG A 128 -10.66 11.43 24.30
CA ARG A 128 -11.83 12.26 23.95
C ARG A 128 -13.14 11.56 24.26
N PHE A 129 -13.24 10.26 23.95
CA PHE A 129 -14.48 9.50 24.00
C PHE A 129 -14.53 8.50 25.16
N ASN A 130 -13.43 8.35 25.91
CA ASN A 130 -13.29 7.40 27.01
C ASN A 130 -13.60 5.95 26.58
N GLU A 131 -13.26 5.61 25.33
CA GLU A 131 -13.45 4.29 24.73
C GLU A 131 -12.26 3.90 23.85
N ILE A 132 -12.06 2.59 23.67
CA ILE A 132 -11.06 2.10 22.73
C ILE A 132 -11.68 2.12 21.33
N TRP A 133 -11.03 2.86 20.42
CA TRP A 133 -11.39 2.89 19.01
C TRP A 133 -11.33 1.49 18.39
N GLU A 134 -12.29 1.15 17.51
CA GLU A 134 -12.49 -0.21 16.98
C GLU A 134 -11.21 -0.85 16.43
N SER A 135 -10.47 -0.13 15.56
CA SER A 135 -9.23 -0.63 14.95
C SER A 135 -8.07 -0.83 15.96
N ALA A 136 -8.15 -0.21 17.14
CA ALA A 136 -7.15 -0.33 18.19
C ALA A 136 -7.41 -1.49 19.17
N LYS A 137 -8.57 -2.15 19.10
CA LYS A 137 -8.92 -3.27 20.00
C LYS A 137 -8.05 -4.51 19.75
N ALA A 138 -8.00 -5.41 20.73
CA ALA A 138 -7.31 -6.71 20.61
C ALA A 138 -7.92 -7.61 19.53
N HIS A 139 -9.23 -7.47 19.30
CA HIS A 139 -10.00 -8.18 18.28
C HIS A 139 -10.87 -7.17 17.52
N PRO A 140 -10.29 -6.41 16.56
CA PRO A 140 -11.04 -5.46 15.75
C PRO A 140 -12.07 -6.18 14.86
N VAL A 141 -13.26 -5.61 14.73
CA VAL A 141 -14.27 -6.02 13.76
C VAL A 141 -14.36 -4.91 12.70
N MET A 142 -13.81 -5.17 11.51
CA MET A 142 -13.69 -4.21 10.40
C MET A 142 -14.25 -4.79 9.11
#